data_AF-A0A7C7D5Q4-F1
#
_entry.id   AF-A0A7C7D5Q4-F1
#
_cell.length_a   1.000
_cell.length_b   1.000
_cell.length_c   1.000
_cell.angle_alpha   90.00
_cell.angle_beta   90.00
_cell.angle_gamma   90.00
#
_symmetry.space_group_name_H-M   'P 1'
#
loop_
_entity.id
_entity.type
_entity.pdbx_description
1 polymer ?
#
loop_
_entity_poly.entity_id
_entity_poly.type
_entity_poly.pdbx_seq_one_letter_code
_entity_poly.pdbx_strand_id
1 'polypeptide(L)'
;MLKNSRYPWLLIFPLLVCGILLVRAFGFYDQTRIMLPGEVRETIFHPNPQEVDMAVASFGQRFQITPIQLITAYAAIANGGYLMKPRLVKELRDSQGNIVEKFEPELVRQVISQKTSETLREILEGVVSEGTGRNAYVKGYRVAGKTGTSETRETKTEGRYIASFSGFAPADNPVVNVLVILDHPTGYSHTGGIIAAPVVGRLMEDILNYLGVERRYTEKDKEMIREQVYVPEVRNKTLEEARNTLRNYRLEYKVEGNGYNKDTIIVDQMPKPGASIPEKSVVILYTYKPQEYVNVKVPELYNKTVYEATKALNDKGLNIKIIGDGTVVKQEVDPGTEIYKGSVIEVEFKYLDNVE
;
A
#
# COMPACT_ATOMS: atom_id res chain seq x y z
N MET A 1 2.19 -10.15 18.54
CA MET A 1 0.88 -10.74 18.15
C MET A 1 0.18 -9.94 17.06
N LEU A 2 -0.16 -8.66 17.28
CA LEU A 2 -0.87 -7.84 16.27
C LEU A 2 -0.10 -7.64 14.94
N LYS A 3 1.24 -7.57 14.98
CA LYS A 3 2.08 -7.43 13.78
C LYS A 3 1.93 -8.58 12.77
N ASN A 4 1.96 -9.83 13.23
CA ASN A 4 2.07 -10.99 12.32
C ASN A 4 0.72 -11.62 11.95
N SER A 5 -0.42 -11.11 12.43
CA SER A 5 -1.74 -11.77 12.31
C SER A 5 -1.70 -13.30 12.54
N ARG A 6 -0.75 -13.79 13.36
CA ARG A 6 -0.44 -15.24 13.59
C ARG A 6 -1.54 -16.02 14.32
N TYR A 7 -2.68 -15.37 14.45
CA TYR A 7 -3.96 -15.86 14.88
C TYR A 7 -4.93 -15.02 14.04
N PRO A 8 -5.84 -15.59 13.21
CA PRO A 8 -6.81 -14.84 12.38
C PRO A 8 -7.80 -13.95 13.18
N TRP A 9 -7.51 -13.70 14.46
CA TRP A 9 -8.43 -13.36 15.53
C TRP A 9 -8.25 -11.92 16.08
N LEU A 10 -7.64 -10.97 15.35
CA LEU A 10 -7.30 -9.66 15.96
C LEU A 10 -7.45 -8.45 15.03
N LEU A 11 -8.70 -8.15 14.67
CA LEU A 11 -9.09 -6.92 13.96
C LEU A 11 -9.44 -5.77 14.94
N ILE A 12 -9.82 -6.10 16.19
CA ILE A 12 -10.44 -5.18 17.16
C ILE A 12 -9.83 -5.33 18.56
N PHE A 13 -8.64 -5.95 18.72
CA PHE A 13 -8.11 -6.21 20.06
C PHE A 13 -7.89 -4.97 20.94
N PRO A 14 -7.46 -3.79 20.45
CA PRO A 14 -7.41 -2.64 21.33
C PRO A 14 -8.79 -2.04 21.65
N LEU A 15 -9.85 -2.49 20.99
CA LEU A 15 -11.23 -2.02 21.12
C LEU A 15 -12.15 -3.04 21.83
N LEU A 16 -11.74 -4.31 22.00
CA LEU A 16 -12.60 -5.38 22.51
C LEU A 16 -12.05 -6.22 23.67
N VAL A 17 -10.81 -6.00 24.11
CA VAL A 17 -10.30 -6.59 25.38
C VAL A 17 -11.07 -6.05 26.61
N CYS A 18 -11.92 -5.03 26.44
CA CYS A 18 -12.73 -4.45 27.53
C CYS A 18 -14.23 -4.42 27.21
N GLY A 19 -14.80 -5.56 26.77
CA GLY A 19 -16.24 -5.84 26.85
C GLY A 19 -17.18 -4.92 26.05
N ILE A 20 -18.48 -5.17 26.20
CA ILE A 20 -19.58 -4.44 25.54
C ILE A 20 -19.49 -2.91 25.78
N LEU A 21 -18.93 -2.50 26.92
CA LEU A 21 -18.76 -1.10 27.30
C LEU A 21 -17.84 -0.34 26.35
N LEU A 22 -16.73 -0.93 25.91
CA LEU A 22 -15.80 -0.26 25.02
C LEU A 22 -16.39 -0.10 23.61
N VAL A 23 -17.05 -1.13 23.09
CA VAL A 23 -17.78 -1.09 21.80
C VAL A 23 -18.81 0.03 21.79
N ARG A 24 -19.60 0.15 22.87
CA ARG A 24 -20.59 1.22 23.00
C ARG A 24 -19.94 2.59 23.15
N ALA A 25 -18.83 2.68 23.87
CA ALA A 25 -18.09 3.93 24.03
C ALA A 25 -17.51 4.45 22.70
N PHE A 26 -17.11 3.56 21.78
CA PHE A 26 -16.72 3.92 20.41
C PHE A 26 -17.89 4.35 19.50
N GLY A 27 -19.12 4.34 20.00
CA GLY A 27 -20.30 4.83 19.27
C GLY A 27 -20.85 3.83 18.27
N PHE A 28 -20.47 2.55 18.34
CA PHE A 28 -20.97 1.56 17.38
C PHE A 28 -22.46 1.28 17.53
N TYR A 29 -23.07 1.53 18.69
CA TYR A 29 -24.51 1.32 18.90
C TYR A 29 -25.39 2.50 18.50
N ASP A 30 -24.78 3.66 18.24
CA ASP A 30 -25.49 4.92 18.03
C ASP A 30 -25.21 5.43 16.60
N GLN A 31 -26.17 6.17 16.04
CA GLN A 31 -25.92 6.94 14.82
C GLN A 31 -24.85 8.00 15.06
N THR A 32 -23.98 8.19 14.07
CA THR A 32 -22.98 9.26 14.08
C THR A 32 -23.60 10.64 13.91
N ARG A 33 -24.81 10.70 13.32
CA ARG A 33 -25.55 11.94 13.02
C ARG A 33 -24.75 12.85 12.09
N ILE A 34 -24.15 12.27 11.06
CA ILE A 34 -23.37 12.97 10.01
C ILE A 34 -24.23 13.89 9.11
N MET A 35 -25.51 14.08 9.43
CA MET A 35 -26.46 14.91 8.67
C MET A 35 -26.71 14.41 7.23
N LEU A 36 -26.55 13.10 6.99
CA LEU A 36 -26.99 12.47 5.75
C LEU A 36 -28.34 11.77 5.94
N PRO A 37 -29.27 11.89 4.98
CA PRO A 37 -30.49 11.10 5.00
C PRO A 37 -30.15 9.61 4.86
N GLY A 38 -30.88 8.75 5.57
CA GLY A 38 -30.72 7.30 5.44
C GLY A 38 -29.55 6.69 6.23
N GLU A 39 -28.95 7.42 7.17
CA GLU A 39 -28.00 6.80 8.11
C GLU A 39 -28.68 5.66 8.87
N VAL A 40 -28.10 4.47 8.81
CA VAL A 40 -28.64 3.27 9.47
C VAL A 40 -28.65 3.48 10.99
N ARG A 41 -29.80 3.23 11.63
CA ARG A 41 -29.98 3.39 13.08
C ARG A 41 -29.47 2.21 13.89
N GLU A 42 -29.62 1.01 13.35
CA GLU A 42 -29.37 -0.22 14.08
C GLU A 42 -28.14 -0.93 13.52
N THR A 43 -27.06 -0.89 14.28
CA THR A 43 -25.98 -1.85 14.12
C THR A 43 -26.38 -3.17 14.73
N ILE A 44 -26.18 -4.25 13.99
CA ILE A 44 -26.60 -5.58 14.43
C ILE A 44 -25.52 -6.11 15.39
N PHE A 45 -25.78 -6.01 16.69
CA PHE A 45 -25.07 -6.73 17.73
C PHE A 45 -25.98 -7.80 18.33
N HIS A 46 -25.41 -8.92 18.76
CA HIS A 46 -26.16 -9.94 19.47
C HIS A 46 -26.70 -9.34 20.80
N PRO A 47 -28.03 -9.39 21.06
CA PRO A 47 -28.61 -8.76 22.24
C PRO A 47 -28.17 -9.46 23.55
N ASN A 48 -27.90 -10.78 23.48
CA ASN A 48 -27.38 -11.60 24.57
C ASN A 48 -26.17 -12.41 24.05
N PRO A 49 -24.99 -11.78 23.88
CA PRO A 49 -23.83 -12.45 23.31
C PRO A 49 -23.31 -13.52 24.29
N GLN A 50 -23.08 -14.73 23.78
CA GLN A 50 -22.34 -15.77 24.48
C GLN A 50 -20.83 -15.49 24.43
N GLU A 51 -20.04 -16.25 25.18
CA GLU A 51 -18.58 -16.13 25.17
C GLU A 51 -17.99 -16.25 23.75
N VAL A 52 -18.52 -17.17 22.94
CA VAL A 52 -18.13 -17.33 21.54
C VAL A 52 -18.48 -16.11 20.69
N ASP A 53 -19.62 -15.45 20.93
CA ASP A 53 -19.99 -14.23 20.21
C ASP A 53 -19.03 -13.09 20.52
N MET A 54 -18.64 -12.94 21.79
CA MET A 54 -17.67 -11.92 22.23
C MET A 54 -16.27 -12.21 21.69
N ALA A 55 -15.84 -13.47 21.73
CA ALA A 55 -14.57 -13.89 21.14
C ALA A 55 -14.55 -13.60 19.64
N VAL A 56 -15.63 -13.92 18.93
CA VAL A 56 -15.76 -13.72 17.48
C VAL A 56 -15.86 -12.23 17.10
N ALA A 57 -16.57 -11.44 17.91
CA ALA A 57 -16.62 -10.00 17.76
C ALA A 57 -15.24 -9.34 17.91
N SER A 58 -14.33 -9.88 18.74
CA SER A 58 -12.99 -9.31 18.98
C SER A 58 -12.12 -9.18 17.71
N PHE A 59 -12.53 -9.81 16.61
CA PHE A 59 -11.92 -9.66 15.29
C PHE A 59 -12.90 -9.35 14.17
N GLY A 60 -13.99 -8.65 14.50
CA GLY A 60 -14.80 -8.03 13.46
C GLY A 60 -15.81 -8.96 12.80
N GLN A 61 -16.22 -10.02 13.49
CA GLN A 61 -17.19 -10.99 12.99
C GLN A 61 -18.43 -11.02 13.88
N ARG A 62 -19.56 -11.49 13.33
CA ARG A 62 -20.86 -11.61 14.04
C ARG A 62 -21.47 -10.29 14.55
N PHE A 63 -21.07 -9.17 13.98
CA PHE A 63 -21.80 -7.91 14.12
C PHE A 63 -21.72 -7.10 12.83
N GLN A 64 -22.59 -6.10 12.70
CA GLN A 64 -22.61 -5.20 11.54
C GLN A 64 -22.51 -3.76 12.00
N ILE A 65 -21.59 -3.01 11.40
CA ILE A 65 -21.38 -1.58 11.63
C ILE A 65 -21.34 -0.86 10.29
N THR A 66 -21.62 0.44 10.31
CA THR A 66 -21.48 1.26 9.11
C THR A 66 -20.02 1.67 8.88
N PRO A 67 -19.59 1.91 7.62
CA PRO A 67 -18.26 2.45 7.34
C PRO A 67 -17.97 3.76 8.07
N ILE A 68 -18.98 4.62 8.24
CA ILE A 68 -18.81 5.90 8.94
C ILE A 68 -18.54 5.70 10.43
N GLN A 69 -19.20 4.75 11.09
CA GLN A 69 -18.87 4.40 12.48
C GLN A 69 -17.45 3.85 12.60
N LEU A 70 -17.04 2.98 11.66
CA LEU A 70 -15.69 2.39 11.66
C LEU A 70 -14.60 3.45 11.52
N ILE A 71 -14.69 4.33 10.52
CA ILE A 71 -13.68 5.38 10.32
C ILE A 71 -13.68 6.39 11.49
N THR A 72 -14.84 6.67 12.08
CA THR A 72 -14.95 7.54 13.27
C THR A 72 -14.25 6.93 14.48
N ALA A 73 -14.40 5.62 14.70
CA ALA A 73 -13.68 4.92 15.76
C ALA A 73 -12.15 4.95 15.54
N TYR A 74 -11.68 4.76 14.30
CA TYR A 74 -10.25 4.90 13.97
C TYR A 74 -9.76 6.35 14.16
N ALA A 75 -10.59 7.35 13.86
CA ALA A 75 -10.25 8.74 14.11
C ALA A 75 -10.06 9.01 15.61
N ALA A 76 -10.88 8.41 16.47
CA ALA A 76 -10.71 8.47 17.92
C ALA A 76 -9.38 7.84 18.38
N ILE A 77 -8.97 6.72 17.77
CA ILE A 77 -7.63 6.13 18.05
C ILE A 77 -6.52 7.08 17.63
N ALA A 78 -6.67 7.75 16.48
CA ALA A 78 -5.66 8.64 15.92
C ALA A 78 -5.50 9.96 16.71
N ASN A 79 -6.59 10.51 17.24
CA ASN A 79 -6.63 11.88 17.77
C ASN A 79 -6.48 12.00 19.29
N GLY A 80 -5.89 11.02 19.98
CA GLY A 80 -5.71 11.06 21.43
C GLY A 80 -6.85 10.41 22.25
N GLY A 81 -7.76 9.69 21.59
CA GLY A 81 -8.84 8.95 22.22
C GLY A 81 -10.19 9.66 22.22
N TYR A 82 -10.36 10.74 21.45
CA TYR A 82 -11.56 11.56 21.44
C TYR A 82 -12.50 11.17 20.29
N LEU A 83 -13.68 10.65 20.62
CA LEU A 83 -14.72 10.40 19.63
C LEU A 83 -15.35 11.73 19.24
N MET A 84 -15.16 12.10 17.98
CA MET A 84 -15.70 13.33 17.39
C MET A 84 -16.93 12.99 16.56
N LYS A 85 -17.88 13.92 16.51
CA LYS A 85 -18.99 13.82 15.57
C LYS A 85 -18.49 14.09 14.15
N PRO A 86 -18.70 13.18 13.18
CA PRO A 86 -18.36 13.43 11.80
C PRO A 86 -19.12 14.64 11.24
N ARG A 87 -18.43 15.47 10.46
CA ARG A 87 -19.01 16.65 9.81
C ARG A 87 -18.69 16.65 8.32
N LEU A 88 -19.68 17.04 7.52
CA LEU A 88 -19.54 17.21 6.07
C LEU A 88 -19.48 18.68 5.65
N VAL A 89 -20.27 19.51 6.33
CA VAL A 89 -20.39 20.94 6.03
C VAL A 89 -19.48 21.72 6.96
N LYS A 90 -18.70 22.66 6.41
CA LYS A 90 -17.87 23.59 7.19
C LYS A 90 -18.67 24.80 7.64
N GLU A 91 -19.41 25.40 6.72
CA GLU A 91 -20.23 26.60 6.92
C GLU A 91 -21.28 26.72 5.81
N LEU A 92 -22.39 27.37 6.12
CA LEU A 92 -23.38 27.85 5.15
C LEU A 92 -23.11 29.32 4.86
N ARG A 93 -23.15 29.70 3.58
CA ARG A 93 -23.04 31.08 3.14
C ARG A 93 -24.28 31.49 2.37
N ASP A 94 -24.70 32.74 2.56
CA ASP A 94 -25.76 33.33 1.75
C ASP A 94 -25.25 33.73 0.35
N SER A 95 -26.15 34.25 -0.49
CA SER A 95 -25.82 34.71 -1.84
C SER A 95 -24.83 35.89 -1.89
N GLN A 96 -24.65 36.59 -0.76
CA GLN A 96 -23.72 37.71 -0.62
C GLN A 96 -22.36 37.25 -0.07
N GLY A 97 -22.21 35.96 0.28
CA GLY A 97 -21.00 35.39 0.84
C GLY A 97 -20.89 35.52 2.36
N ASN A 98 -21.91 36.04 3.05
CA ASN A 98 -21.92 36.12 4.51
C ASN A 98 -22.11 34.72 5.11
N ILE A 99 -21.39 34.44 6.21
CA ILE A 99 -21.54 33.18 6.93
C ILE A 99 -22.85 33.21 7.70
N VAL A 100 -23.78 32.33 7.34
CA VAL A 100 -25.08 32.15 8.00
C VAL A 100 -24.94 31.24 9.20
N GLU A 101 -24.17 30.17 9.04
CA GLU A 101 -23.94 29.15 10.07
C GLU A 101 -22.55 28.54 9.88
N LYS A 102 -21.86 28.26 10.98
CA LYS A 102 -20.56 27.58 10.97
C LYS A 102 -20.64 26.33 11.83
N PHE A 103 -20.16 25.21 11.29
CA PHE A 103 -20.21 23.91 11.96
C PHE A 103 -18.84 23.58 12.55
N GLU A 104 -18.65 23.91 13.82
CA GLU A 104 -17.41 23.60 14.54
C GLU A 104 -17.29 22.10 14.86
N PRO A 105 -16.06 21.57 15.02
CA PRO A 105 -15.87 20.20 15.49
C PRO A 105 -16.54 19.96 16.84
N GLU A 106 -17.34 18.90 16.95
CA GLU A 106 -18.10 18.56 18.15
C GLU A 106 -17.49 17.31 18.81
N LEU A 107 -17.00 17.44 20.05
CA LEU A 107 -16.55 16.33 20.87
C LEU A 107 -17.76 15.57 21.43
N VAL A 108 -17.84 14.27 21.16
CA VAL A 108 -18.87 13.42 21.75
C VAL A 108 -18.44 12.94 23.13
N ARG A 109 -17.24 12.34 23.23
CA ARG A 109 -16.66 11.83 24.48
C ARG A 109 -15.19 11.43 24.29
N GLN A 110 -14.46 11.24 25.39
CA GLN A 110 -13.19 10.52 25.38
C GLN A 110 -13.43 9.03 25.61
N VAL A 111 -12.94 8.18 24.72
CA VAL A 111 -13.16 6.73 24.73
C VAL A 111 -11.97 5.98 25.34
N ILE A 112 -10.76 6.45 25.07
CA ILE A 112 -9.51 5.92 25.61
C ILE A 112 -8.62 7.07 26.07
N SER A 113 -7.68 6.78 26.97
CA SER A 113 -6.70 7.78 27.38
C SER A 113 -5.76 8.14 26.22
N GLN A 114 -5.17 9.34 26.27
CA GLN A 114 -4.16 9.76 25.32
C GLN A 114 -2.97 8.78 25.27
N LYS A 115 -2.50 8.30 26.43
CA LYS A 115 -1.43 7.30 26.53
C LYS A 115 -1.79 5.99 25.82
N THR A 116 -3.05 5.55 25.98
CA THR A 116 -3.56 4.38 25.27
C THR A 116 -3.55 4.65 23.76
N SER A 117 -4.09 5.79 23.31
CA SER A 117 -4.07 6.18 21.91
C SER A 117 -2.65 6.18 21.32
N GLU A 118 -1.67 6.79 21.98
CA GLU A 118 -0.25 6.77 21.60
C GLU A 118 0.29 5.34 21.41
N THR A 119 0.04 4.48 22.40
CA THR A 119 0.44 3.06 22.34
C THR A 119 -0.20 2.36 21.15
N LEU A 120 -1.47 2.63 20.86
CA LEU A 120 -2.18 2.04 19.72
C LEU A 120 -1.63 2.53 18.38
N ARG A 121 -1.27 3.81 18.27
CA ARG A 121 -0.68 4.38 17.05
C ARG A 121 0.65 3.71 16.73
N GLU A 122 1.52 3.50 17.72
CA GLU A 122 2.79 2.77 17.55
C GLU A 122 2.58 1.31 17.12
N ILE A 123 1.61 0.62 17.74
CA ILE A 123 1.28 -0.76 17.38
C ILE A 123 0.77 -0.84 15.93
N LEU A 124 -0.11 0.08 15.54
CA LEU A 124 -0.70 0.13 14.20
C LEU A 124 0.30 0.58 13.13
N GLU A 125 1.27 1.42 13.48
CA GLU A 125 2.44 1.70 12.62
C GLU A 125 3.25 0.42 12.40
N GLY A 126 3.47 -0.36 13.47
CA GLY A 126 4.15 -1.66 13.39
C GLY A 126 3.48 -2.67 12.46
N VAL A 127 2.15 -2.61 12.32
CA VAL A 127 1.40 -3.46 11.36
C VAL A 127 1.76 -3.11 9.92
N VAL A 128 1.99 -1.83 9.63
CA VAL A 128 2.33 -1.35 8.28
C VAL A 128 3.82 -1.46 8.00
N SER A 129 4.70 -1.22 8.97
CA SER A 129 6.14 -1.28 8.74
C SER A 129 6.68 -2.71 8.61
N GLU A 130 6.09 -3.65 9.36
CA GLU A 130 6.63 -5.01 9.54
C GLU A 130 5.58 -6.13 9.42
N GLY A 131 4.29 -5.80 9.50
CA GLY A 131 3.20 -6.76 9.61
C GLY A 131 2.41 -7.05 8.33
N THR A 132 1.14 -7.43 8.50
CA THR A 132 0.24 -7.74 7.37
C THR A 132 -0.24 -6.50 6.60
N GLY A 133 0.00 -5.30 7.13
CA GLY A 133 -0.33 -4.04 6.47
C GLY A 133 0.77 -3.49 5.57
N ARG A 134 1.85 -4.25 5.31
CA ARG A 134 3.04 -3.76 4.58
C ARG A 134 2.78 -3.19 3.20
N ASN A 135 1.74 -3.66 2.52
CA ASN A 135 1.38 -3.11 1.22
C ASN A 135 0.79 -1.68 1.30
N ALA A 136 0.47 -1.16 2.51
CA ALA A 136 0.12 0.25 2.74
C ALA A 136 1.33 1.12 3.12
N TYR A 137 2.55 0.56 3.15
CA TYR A 137 3.75 1.31 3.50
C TYR A 137 4.07 2.38 2.45
N VAL A 138 4.34 3.60 2.89
CA VAL A 138 4.73 4.71 2.02
C VAL A 138 6.07 5.26 2.46
N LYS A 139 7.06 5.21 1.57
CA LYS A 139 8.44 5.63 1.89
C LYS A 139 8.46 7.08 2.37
N GLY A 140 9.03 7.30 3.55
CA GLY A 140 9.10 8.62 4.17
C GLY A 140 7.83 9.11 4.86
N TYR A 141 6.74 8.33 4.90
CA TYR A 141 5.59 8.62 5.75
C TYR A 141 5.36 7.52 6.79
N ARG A 142 5.08 7.94 8.02
CA ARG A 142 4.72 7.04 9.12
C ARG A 142 3.25 6.67 8.99
N VAL A 143 2.93 5.63 8.23
CA VAL A 143 1.55 5.16 8.08
C VAL A 143 1.21 4.16 9.18
N ALA A 144 0.10 4.36 9.87
CA ALA A 144 -0.45 3.42 10.83
C ALA A 144 -1.79 2.90 10.34
N GLY A 145 -2.07 1.62 10.49
CA GLY A 145 -3.34 1.08 10.04
C GLY A 145 -3.48 -0.41 10.28
N LYS A 146 -4.64 -0.95 9.89
CA LYS A 146 -4.94 -2.36 10.04
C LYS A 146 -5.77 -2.87 8.87
N THR A 147 -5.42 -4.09 8.47
CA THR A 147 -6.12 -4.91 7.49
C THR A 147 -7.36 -5.55 8.10
N GLY A 148 -8.43 -5.63 7.32
CA GLY A 148 -9.61 -6.42 7.64
C GLY A 148 -10.04 -7.33 6.51
N THR A 149 -10.45 -8.54 6.88
CA THR A 149 -11.02 -9.54 5.99
C THR A 149 -12.21 -10.14 6.71
N SER A 150 -13.41 -9.74 6.31
CA SER A 150 -14.65 -10.19 6.92
C SER A 150 -15.32 -11.25 6.06
N GLU A 151 -15.88 -12.24 6.74
CA GLU A 151 -16.75 -13.23 6.12
C GLU A 151 -18.16 -12.67 6.06
N THR A 152 -18.90 -13.09 5.05
CA THR A 152 -20.32 -12.80 4.88
C THR A 152 -21.11 -14.10 5.04
N ARG A 153 -22.45 -13.98 5.10
CA ARG A 153 -23.33 -15.17 5.11
C ARG A 153 -23.20 -15.99 3.82
N GLU A 154 -22.76 -15.35 2.73
CA GLU A 154 -22.58 -15.92 1.41
C GLU A 154 -21.14 -16.39 1.16
N THR A 155 -20.23 -16.30 2.15
CA THR A 155 -18.84 -16.76 1.97
C THR A 155 -18.77 -18.22 1.55
N LYS A 156 -19.59 -19.09 2.16
CA LYS A 156 -19.56 -20.53 1.85
C LYS A 156 -20.20 -20.87 0.51
N THR A 157 -21.14 -20.06 0.03
CA THR A 157 -21.91 -20.33 -1.19
C THR A 157 -21.32 -19.64 -2.41
N GLU A 158 -20.83 -18.41 -2.24
CA GLU A 158 -20.40 -17.52 -3.32
C GLU A 158 -18.95 -17.07 -3.18
N GLY A 159 -18.25 -17.45 -2.09
CA GLY A 159 -16.92 -16.92 -1.82
C GLY A 159 -16.93 -15.41 -1.55
N ARG A 160 -18.07 -14.87 -1.08
CA ARG A 160 -18.20 -13.44 -0.81
C ARG A 160 -17.48 -13.03 0.47
N TYR A 161 -16.40 -12.28 0.31
CA TYR A 161 -15.66 -11.64 1.40
C TYR A 161 -15.74 -10.12 1.29
N ILE A 162 -15.52 -9.44 2.40
CA ILE A 162 -15.31 -7.99 2.43
C ILE A 162 -13.87 -7.73 2.86
N ALA A 163 -13.08 -7.16 1.96
CA ALA A 163 -11.71 -6.77 2.23
C ALA A 163 -11.66 -5.29 2.60
N SER A 164 -10.95 -4.94 3.66
CA SER A 164 -10.85 -3.55 4.10
C SER A 164 -9.47 -3.20 4.63
N PHE A 165 -9.18 -1.91 4.61
CA PHE A 165 -8.04 -1.34 5.29
C PHE A 165 -8.42 0.02 5.84
N SER A 166 -8.16 0.24 7.13
CA SER A 166 -8.30 1.54 7.77
C SER A 166 -6.94 1.99 8.27
N GLY A 167 -6.55 3.21 7.95
CA GLY A 167 -5.27 3.75 8.38
C GLY A 167 -5.27 5.25 8.49
N PHE A 168 -4.33 5.79 9.24
CA PHE A 168 -4.11 7.21 9.44
C PHE A 168 -2.62 7.53 9.36
N ALA A 169 -2.32 8.77 8.99
CA ALA A 169 -0.95 9.24 8.85
C ALA A 169 -0.83 10.76 9.07
N PRO A 170 0.35 11.24 9.48
CA PRO A 170 1.45 10.47 10.10
C PRO A 170 1.05 9.80 11.42
N ALA A 171 1.65 8.67 11.78
CA ALA A 171 1.28 7.90 12.97
C ALA A 171 1.47 8.67 14.28
N ASP A 172 2.50 9.52 14.35
CA ASP A 172 2.85 10.34 15.51
C ASP A 172 2.11 11.69 15.58
N ASN A 173 1.67 12.23 14.46
CA ASN A 173 0.78 13.40 14.40
C ASN A 173 -0.25 13.25 13.28
N PRO A 174 -1.33 12.47 13.49
CA PRO A 174 -2.27 12.14 12.42
C PRO A 174 -3.03 13.36 11.91
N VAL A 175 -3.00 13.57 10.60
CA VAL A 175 -3.75 14.66 9.93
C VAL A 175 -4.82 14.13 8.97
N VAL A 176 -4.73 12.84 8.60
CA VAL A 176 -5.68 12.18 7.71
C VAL A 176 -5.96 10.76 8.21
N ASN A 177 -7.20 10.31 8.05
CA ASN A 177 -7.64 8.93 8.24
C ASN A 177 -8.38 8.48 6.98
N VAL A 178 -8.06 7.29 6.46
CA VAL A 178 -8.62 6.71 5.23
C VAL A 178 -9.11 5.30 5.54
N LEU A 179 -10.35 5.03 5.14
CA LEU A 179 -10.94 3.70 5.15
C LEU A 179 -11.27 3.30 3.71
N VAL A 180 -10.74 2.17 3.26
CA VAL A 180 -11.11 1.53 2.00
C VAL A 180 -11.80 0.21 2.32
N ILE A 181 -12.93 -0.03 1.67
CA ILE A 181 -13.71 -1.27 1.73
C ILE A 181 -13.96 -1.74 0.31
N LEU A 182 -13.62 -2.99 0.03
CA LEU A 182 -13.84 -3.68 -1.23
C LEU A 182 -14.81 -4.83 -0.95
N ASP A 183 -16.02 -4.72 -1.48
CA ASP A 183 -17.06 -5.73 -1.34
C ASP A 183 -16.97 -6.73 -2.50
N HIS A 184 -16.91 -8.02 -2.17
CA HIS A 184 -16.76 -9.14 -3.09
C HIS A 184 -15.64 -8.97 -4.13
N PRO A 185 -14.38 -8.78 -3.70
CA PRO A 185 -13.26 -8.75 -4.64
C PRO A 185 -13.13 -10.12 -5.36
N THR A 186 -13.14 -10.12 -6.68
CA THR A 186 -13.09 -11.33 -7.53
C THR A 186 -11.70 -11.65 -8.06
N GLY A 187 -10.67 -10.91 -7.62
CA GLY A 187 -9.28 -11.11 -8.03
C GLY A 187 -8.59 -12.28 -7.33
N TYR A 188 -7.27 -12.37 -7.51
CA TYR A 188 -6.43 -13.45 -6.96
C TYR A 188 -6.41 -13.53 -5.41
N SER A 189 -6.87 -12.50 -4.71
CA SER A 189 -6.92 -12.45 -3.25
C SER A 189 -8.15 -11.70 -2.77
N HIS A 190 -8.66 -12.12 -1.62
CA HIS A 190 -9.76 -11.48 -0.89
C HIS A 190 -9.28 -10.82 0.42
N THR A 191 -7.96 -10.77 0.67
CA THR A 191 -7.40 -10.30 1.94
C THR A 191 -7.17 -8.79 1.92
N GLY A 192 -7.67 -8.07 2.94
CA GLY A 192 -7.50 -6.61 3.04
C GLY A 192 -6.05 -6.12 2.94
N GLY A 193 -5.09 -6.90 3.45
CA GLY A 193 -3.66 -6.61 3.35
C GLY A 193 -3.09 -6.62 1.94
N ILE A 194 -3.67 -7.40 1.04
CA ILE A 194 -3.16 -7.58 -0.32
C ILE A 194 -3.84 -6.61 -1.29
N ILE A 195 -5.14 -6.38 -1.14
CA ILE A 195 -5.95 -5.61 -2.11
C ILE A 195 -6.38 -4.23 -1.62
N ALA A 196 -6.70 -4.05 -0.33
CA ALA A 196 -7.15 -2.75 0.19
C ALA A 196 -5.99 -1.87 0.70
N ALA A 197 -5.00 -2.48 1.36
CA ALA A 197 -3.81 -1.80 1.87
C ALA A 197 -3.06 -0.96 0.81
N PRO A 198 -2.74 -1.46 -0.41
CA PRO A 198 -2.06 -0.65 -1.42
C PRO A 198 -2.91 0.50 -1.97
N VAL A 199 -4.24 0.41 -1.90
CA VAL A 199 -5.12 1.54 -2.23
C VAL A 199 -4.98 2.62 -1.17
N VAL A 200 -5.00 2.24 0.12
CA VAL A 200 -4.81 3.19 1.22
C VAL A 200 -3.42 3.82 1.18
N GLY A 201 -2.36 3.05 0.94
CA GLY A 201 -1.00 3.58 0.82
C GLY A 201 -0.89 4.67 -0.25
N ARG A 202 -1.44 4.43 -1.45
CA ARG A 202 -1.46 5.43 -2.53
C ARG A 202 -2.29 6.67 -2.19
N LEU A 203 -3.50 6.49 -1.67
CA LEU A 203 -4.34 7.62 -1.24
C LEU A 203 -3.65 8.44 -0.15
N MET A 204 -3.00 7.79 0.82
CA MET A 204 -2.24 8.46 1.86
C MET A 204 -1.09 9.28 1.27
N GLU A 205 -0.33 8.69 0.35
CA GLU A 205 0.77 9.39 -0.33
C GLU A 205 0.28 10.67 -1.03
N ASP A 206 -0.78 10.54 -1.84
CA ASP A 206 -1.35 11.66 -2.60
C ASP A 206 -1.91 12.75 -1.67
N ILE A 207 -2.68 12.35 -0.64
CA ILE A 207 -3.28 13.31 0.31
C ILE A 207 -2.20 14.02 1.13
N LEU A 208 -1.20 13.30 1.65
CA LEU A 208 -0.13 13.90 2.45
C LEU A 208 0.74 14.85 1.62
N ASN A 209 1.02 14.49 0.36
CA ASN A 209 1.70 15.39 -0.57
C ASN A 209 0.85 16.65 -0.82
N TYR A 210 -0.45 16.51 -1.06
CA TYR A 210 -1.38 17.64 -1.24
C TYR A 210 -1.44 18.55 0.00
N LEU A 211 -1.44 17.97 1.19
CA LEU A 211 -1.42 18.70 2.46
C LEU A 211 -0.05 19.29 2.81
N GLY A 212 0.99 19.02 2.02
CA GLY A 212 2.35 19.52 2.25
C GLY A 212 3.03 18.92 3.49
N VAL A 213 2.66 17.70 3.87
CA VAL A 213 3.30 17.02 5.00
C VAL A 213 4.70 16.57 4.59
N GLU A 214 5.71 16.93 5.38
CA GLU A 214 7.09 16.58 5.06
C GLU A 214 7.37 15.08 5.20
N ARG A 215 8.17 14.55 4.26
CA ARG A 215 8.66 13.17 4.33
C ARG A 215 9.83 13.07 5.30
N ARG A 216 9.80 12.03 6.13
CA ARG A 216 10.87 11.65 7.06
C ARG A 216 11.37 10.25 6.71
N TYR A 217 12.43 10.20 5.90
CA TYR A 217 13.00 8.95 5.43
C TYR A 217 13.80 8.24 6.53
N THR A 218 13.47 6.97 6.77
CA THR A 218 14.24 6.05 7.61
C THR A 218 15.49 5.53 6.87
N GLU A 219 16.43 4.90 7.58
CA GLU A 219 17.57 4.24 6.89
C GLU A 219 17.09 3.14 5.93
N LYS A 220 16.07 2.38 6.32
CA LYS A 220 15.40 1.41 5.43
C LYS A 220 14.88 2.07 4.15
N ASP A 221 14.24 3.24 4.25
CA ASP A 221 13.80 3.98 3.06
C ASP A 221 14.97 4.37 2.17
N LYS A 222 16.06 4.88 2.77
CA LYS A 222 17.25 5.29 2.04
C LYS A 222 17.94 4.13 1.35
N GLU A 223 17.95 2.94 1.94
CA GLU A 223 18.46 1.72 1.31
C GLU A 223 17.61 1.34 0.11
N MET A 224 16.28 1.26 0.27
CA MET A 224 15.35 0.96 -0.82
C MET A 224 15.39 1.99 -1.97
N ILE A 225 15.73 3.24 -1.69
CA ILE A 225 15.92 4.29 -2.70
C ILE A 225 17.28 4.12 -3.39
N ARG A 226 18.35 3.84 -2.63
CA ARG A 226 19.70 3.61 -3.18
C ARG A 226 19.75 2.44 -4.15
N GLU A 227 18.91 1.44 -3.97
CA GLU A 227 18.82 0.29 -4.89
C GLU A 227 18.27 0.64 -6.28
N GLN A 228 17.64 1.80 -6.49
CA GLN A 228 17.11 2.21 -7.79
C GLN A 228 17.98 3.29 -8.43
N VAL A 229 18.34 3.08 -9.70
CA VAL A 229 19.14 4.01 -10.50
C VAL A 229 18.43 4.30 -11.83
N TYR A 230 18.63 5.53 -12.32
CA TYR A 230 18.12 5.93 -13.62
C TYR A 230 19.13 5.60 -14.72
N VAL A 231 18.62 5.06 -15.83
CA VAL A 231 19.44 4.75 -17.00
C VAL A 231 19.91 6.06 -17.64
N PRO A 232 21.23 6.33 -17.73
CA PRO A 232 21.75 7.54 -18.34
C PRO A 232 21.68 7.49 -19.87
N GLU A 233 21.73 8.67 -20.50
CA GLU A 233 21.93 8.79 -21.95
C GLU A 233 23.41 8.54 -22.29
N VAL A 234 23.65 7.46 -23.04
CA VAL A 234 24.98 7.07 -23.51
C VAL A 234 25.05 6.88 -25.02
N ARG A 235 23.98 7.18 -25.76
CA ARG A 235 24.03 7.23 -27.23
C ARG A 235 24.90 8.40 -27.69
N ASN A 236 25.51 8.23 -28.87
CA ASN A 236 26.47 9.15 -29.45
C ASN A 236 27.76 9.36 -28.62
N LYS A 237 27.98 8.55 -27.58
CA LYS A 237 29.24 8.52 -26.83
C LYS A 237 30.13 7.37 -27.32
N THR A 238 31.42 7.46 -27.04
CA THR A 238 32.33 6.32 -27.25
C THR A 238 32.04 5.21 -26.25
N LEU A 239 32.45 3.98 -26.58
CA LEU A 239 32.29 2.84 -25.68
C LEU A 239 32.99 3.07 -24.33
N GLU A 240 34.14 3.73 -24.31
CA GLU A 240 34.87 4.07 -23.08
C GLU A 240 34.10 5.10 -22.23
N GLU A 241 33.53 6.13 -22.85
CA GLU A 241 32.69 7.13 -22.18
C GLU A 241 31.39 6.53 -21.63
N ALA A 242 30.73 5.69 -22.44
CA ALA A 242 29.51 4.98 -22.05
C ALA A 242 29.78 4.07 -20.86
N ARG A 243 30.87 3.28 -20.90
CA ARG A 243 31.32 2.43 -19.80
C ARG A 243 31.55 3.22 -18.52
N ASN A 244 32.27 4.33 -18.59
CA ASN A 244 32.56 5.16 -17.42
C ASN A 244 31.26 5.77 -16.84
N THR A 245 30.36 6.22 -17.72
CA THR A 245 29.05 6.74 -17.33
C THR A 245 28.24 5.68 -16.60
N LEU A 246 28.05 4.49 -17.20
CA LEU A 246 27.26 3.42 -16.60
C LEU A 246 27.85 2.93 -15.27
N ARG A 247 29.18 2.84 -15.16
CA ARG A 247 29.87 2.47 -13.91
C ARG A 247 29.58 3.48 -12.78
N ASN A 248 29.52 4.78 -13.08
CA ASN A 248 29.19 5.81 -12.10
C ASN A 248 27.75 5.69 -11.58
N TYR A 249 26.84 5.21 -12.44
CA TYR A 249 25.46 4.88 -12.08
C TYR A 249 25.30 3.45 -11.53
N ARG A 250 26.41 2.73 -11.30
CA ARG A 250 26.43 1.34 -10.79
C ARG A 250 25.64 0.37 -11.68
N LEU A 251 25.60 0.64 -12.99
CA LEU A 251 24.97 -0.21 -14.00
C LEU A 251 26.01 -1.08 -14.70
N GLU A 252 25.62 -2.30 -15.01
CA GLU A 252 26.39 -3.20 -15.86
C GLU A 252 26.03 -2.97 -17.33
N TYR A 253 26.85 -3.46 -18.26
CA TYR A 253 26.57 -3.31 -19.67
C TYR A 253 26.99 -4.53 -20.48
N LYS A 254 26.29 -4.75 -21.61
CA LYS A 254 26.66 -5.71 -22.64
C LYS A 254 26.69 -4.99 -23.99
N VAL A 255 27.70 -5.25 -24.79
CA VAL A 255 27.84 -4.65 -26.12
C VAL A 255 27.36 -5.64 -27.16
N GLU A 256 26.49 -5.20 -28.06
CA GLU A 256 25.97 -5.97 -29.18
C GLU A 256 26.40 -5.28 -30.49
N GLY A 257 27.11 -6.02 -31.34
CA GLY A 257 27.55 -5.54 -32.66
C GLY A 257 28.99 -5.91 -33.00
N ASN A 258 29.51 -5.26 -34.05
CA ASN A 258 30.88 -5.46 -34.52
C ASN A 258 31.75 -4.27 -34.08
N GLY A 259 33.02 -4.54 -33.73
CA GLY A 259 33.97 -3.52 -33.29
C GLY A 259 33.88 -3.19 -31.80
N TYR A 260 34.67 -3.89 -30.98
CA TYR A 260 34.76 -3.70 -29.52
C TYR A 260 35.90 -2.76 -29.12
N ASN A 261 36.24 -1.78 -29.96
CA ASN A 261 37.30 -0.83 -29.64
C ASN A 261 36.75 0.29 -28.72
N LYS A 262 37.66 1.01 -28.06
CA LYS A 262 37.29 2.06 -27.10
C LYS A 262 36.55 3.24 -27.73
N ASP A 263 36.83 3.50 -29.00
CA ASP A 263 36.32 4.62 -29.79
C ASP A 263 34.99 4.31 -30.50
N THR A 264 34.49 3.07 -30.39
CA THR A 264 33.24 2.66 -31.03
C THR A 264 32.11 3.50 -30.49
N ILE A 265 31.36 4.14 -31.40
CA ILE A 265 30.21 4.98 -31.04
C ILE A 265 29.01 4.09 -30.71
N ILE A 266 28.37 4.37 -29.57
CA ILE A 266 27.10 3.76 -29.22
C ILE A 266 26.00 4.42 -30.05
N VAL A 267 25.35 3.63 -30.89
CA VAL A 267 24.28 4.08 -31.78
C VAL A 267 22.93 4.00 -31.08
N ASP A 268 22.69 2.94 -30.31
CA ASP A 268 21.48 2.80 -29.53
C ASP A 268 21.73 2.11 -28.19
N GLN A 269 20.77 2.21 -27.28
CA GLN A 269 20.80 1.53 -25.98
C GLN A 269 19.43 0.97 -25.60
N MET A 270 19.45 -0.07 -24.76
CA MET A 270 18.29 -0.61 -24.09
C MET A 270 18.67 -1.01 -22.65
N PRO A 271 17.97 -0.53 -21.60
CA PRO A 271 16.78 0.31 -21.64
C PRO A 271 17.01 1.72 -22.18
N LYS A 272 15.93 2.41 -22.53
CA LYS A 272 16.00 3.81 -22.93
C LYS A 272 16.36 4.71 -21.73
N PRO A 273 17.04 5.84 -21.98
CA PRO A 273 17.38 6.79 -20.92
C PRO A 273 16.16 7.23 -20.11
N GLY A 274 16.35 7.44 -18.80
CA GLY A 274 15.28 7.80 -17.87
C GLY A 274 14.48 6.61 -17.30
N ALA A 275 14.66 5.40 -17.82
CA ALA A 275 14.12 4.20 -17.18
C ALA A 275 14.71 4.03 -15.76
N SER A 276 13.87 3.66 -14.79
CA SER A 276 14.30 3.38 -13.41
C SER A 276 14.45 1.87 -13.23
N ILE A 277 15.67 1.41 -12.97
CA ILE A 277 16.01 -0.01 -12.81
C ILE A 277 16.91 -0.22 -11.59
N PRO A 278 17.00 -1.45 -11.04
CA PRO A 278 17.89 -1.73 -9.92
C PRO A 278 19.37 -1.50 -10.24
N GLU A 279 20.19 -1.20 -9.22
CA GLU A 279 21.65 -1.26 -9.35
C GLU A 279 22.10 -2.61 -9.92
N LYS A 280 23.21 -2.61 -10.66
CA LYS A 280 23.79 -3.78 -11.36
C LYS A 280 22.93 -4.35 -12.49
N SER A 281 21.81 -3.72 -12.82
CA SER A 281 21.05 -4.06 -14.04
C SER A 281 21.90 -3.82 -15.29
N VAL A 282 21.60 -4.56 -16.36
CA VAL A 282 22.42 -4.60 -17.58
C VAL A 282 21.83 -3.68 -18.65
N VAL A 283 22.59 -2.66 -19.05
CA VAL A 283 22.27 -1.84 -20.22
C VAL A 283 22.93 -2.45 -21.45
N ILE A 284 22.13 -2.82 -22.44
CA ILE A 284 22.60 -3.30 -23.74
C ILE A 284 22.94 -2.09 -24.60
N LEU A 285 24.19 -2.04 -25.06
CA LEU A 285 24.74 -1.00 -25.92
C LEU A 285 24.88 -1.56 -27.33
N TYR A 286 24.20 -0.94 -28.28
CA TYR A 286 24.25 -1.32 -29.68
C TYR A 286 25.21 -0.39 -30.42
N THR A 287 26.18 -0.98 -31.12
CA THR A 287 27.13 -0.24 -31.99
C THR A 287 26.56 0.02 -33.39
N TYR A 288 25.32 -0.39 -33.61
CA TYR A 288 24.54 -0.23 -34.82
C TYR A 288 23.08 0.05 -34.45
N LYS A 289 22.26 0.50 -35.40
CA LYS A 289 20.81 0.55 -35.20
C LYS A 289 20.24 -0.81 -35.64
N PRO A 290 19.72 -1.65 -34.73
CA PRO A 290 19.22 -2.96 -35.12
C PRO A 290 18.03 -2.81 -36.08
N GLN A 291 18.09 -3.50 -37.23
CA GLN A 291 16.92 -3.61 -38.12
C GLN A 291 15.88 -4.55 -37.50
N GLU A 292 16.36 -5.60 -36.82
CA GLU A 292 15.58 -6.47 -35.95
C GLU A 292 16.34 -6.63 -34.63
N TYR A 293 15.65 -6.40 -33.51
CA TYR A 293 16.21 -6.70 -32.20
C TYR A 293 16.10 -8.19 -31.92
N VAL A 294 17.07 -8.77 -31.23
CA VAL A 294 16.99 -10.16 -30.77
C VAL A 294 15.84 -10.27 -29.79
N ASN A 295 14.86 -11.11 -30.12
CA ASN A 295 13.75 -11.43 -29.24
C ASN A 295 14.16 -12.48 -28.22
N VAL A 296 13.63 -12.34 -27.01
CA VAL A 296 13.75 -13.32 -25.93
C VAL A 296 12.38 -13.55 -25.32
N LYS A 297 12.12 -14.78 -24.88
CA LYS A 297 10.86 -15.13 -24.23
C LYS A 297 10.86 -14.66 -22.78
N VAL A 298 9.78 -14.00 -22.39
CA VAL A 298 9.55 -13.59 -21.01
C VAL A 298 9.37 -14.83 -20.13
N PRO A 299 10.15 -14.99 -19.04
CA PRO A 299 9.97 -16.09 -18.10
C PRO A 299 8.72 -15.91 -17.24
N GLU A 300 8.26 -17.01 -16.64
CA GLU A 300 7.26 -16.96 -15.55
C GLU A 300 7.91 -16.41 -14.29
N LEU A 301 7.34 -15.33 -13.75
CA LEU A 301 7.86 -14.65 -12.56
C LEU A 301 6.97 -14.79 -11.32
N TYR A 302 5.74 -15.30 -11.46
CA TYR A 302 4.79 -15.39 -10.37
C TYR A 302 5.38 -16.11 -9.14
N ASN A 303 5.09 -15.59 -7.94
CA ASN A 303 5.62 -16.07 -6.65
C ASN A 303 7.15 -16.03 -6.45
N LYS A 304 7.92 -15.43 -7.37
CA LYS A 304 9.36 -15.23 -7.15
C LYS A 304 9.61 -14.04 -6.21
N THR A 305 10.69 -14.12 -5.45
CA THR A 305 11.26 -12.96 -4.74
C THR A 305 11.86 -11.96 -5.72
N VAL A 306 12.13 -10.73 -5.28
CA VAL A 306 12.84 -9.71 -6.09
C VAL A 306 14.12 -10.28 -6.68
N TYR A 307 14.93 -10.98 -5.89
CA TYR A 307 16.18 -11.57 -6.34
C TYR A 307 15.96 -12.64 -7.43
N GLU A 308 15.04 -13.57 -7.21
CA GLU A 308 14.75 -14.64 -8.16
C GLU A 308 14.14 -14.12 -9.47
N ALA A 309 13.25 -13.13 -9.38
CA ALA A 309 12.64 -12.48 -10.55
C ALA A 309 13.70 -11.71 -11.36
N THR A 310 14.52 -10.93 -10.68
CA THR A 310 15.65 -10.20 -11.29
C THR A 310 16.61 -11.17 -11.98
N LYS A 311 16.97 -12.26 -11.30
CA LYS A 311 17.84 -13.29 -11.88
C LYS A 311 17.20 -13.94 -13.11
N ALA A 312 15.93 -14.37 -13.03
CA ALA A 312 15.23 -15.01 -14.14
C ALA A 312 15.16 -14.10 -15.38
N LEU A 313 14.97 -12.80 -15.19
CA LEU A 313 15.00 -11.82 -16.27
C LEU A 313 16.41 -11.60 -16.81
N ASN A 314 17.40 -11.40 -15.93
CA ASN A 314 18.79 -11.21 -16.33
C ASN A 314 19.36 -12.41 -17.12
N ASP A 315 18.97 -13.64 -16.76
CA ASP A 315 19.34 -14.87 -17.46
C ASP A 315 18.79 -14.90 -18.90
N LYS A 316 17.66 -14.22 -19.15
CA LYS A 316 17.10 -13.99 -20.49
C LYS A 316 17.58 -12.69 -21.15
N GLY A 317 18.43 -11.92 -20.47
CA GLY A 317 18.90 -10.62 -20.94
C GLY A 317 17.82 -9.54 -20.90
N LEU A 318 16.86 -9.64 -19.99
CA LEU A 318 15.81 -8.65 -19.73
C LEU A 318 16.12 -7.91 -18.42
N ASN A 319 15.59 -6.70 -18.30
CA ASN A 319 15.71 -5.88 -17.10
C ASN A 319 14.36 -5.79 -16.36
N ILE A 320 14.41 -5.47 -15.07
CA ILE A 320 13.22 -5.37 -14.22
C ILE A 320 13.01 -3.93 -13.75
N LYS A 321 11.76 -3.48 -13.74
CA LYS A 321 11.32 -2.31 -12.97
C LYS A 321 10.46 -2.81 -11.82
N ILE A 322 10.93 -2.59 -10.60
CA ILE A 322 10.28 -3.08 -9.39
C ILE A 322 9.24 -2.06 -8.93
N ILE A 323 7.99 -2.51 -8.82
CA ILE A 323 6.91 -1.78 -8.16
C ILE A 323 6.50 -2.52 -6.90
N GLY A 324 6.59 -1.85 -5.75
CA GLY A 324 6.30 -2.48 -4.46
C GLY A 324 7.47 -3.31 -3.93
N ASP A 325 7.15 -4.28 -3.07
CA ASP A 325 8.11 -5.13 -2.36
C ASP A 325 7.43 -6.44 -1.94
N GLY A 326 8.19 -7.51 -1.69
CA GLY A 326 7.68 -8.86 -1.40
C GLY A 326 7.89 -9.84 -2.56
N THR A 327 6.84 -10.55 -2.96
CA THR A 327 6.85 -11.53 -4.06
C THR A 327 6.03 -11.06 -5.26
N VAL A 328 6.38 -11.53 -6.46
CA VAL A 328 5.69 -11.15 -7.69
C VAL A 328 4.23 -11.60 -7.67
N VAL A 329 3.32 -10.64 -7.82
CA VAL A 329 1.89 -10.89 -8.00
C VAL A 329 1.40 -10.60 -9.41
N LYS A 330 2.15 -9.77 -10.15
CA LYS A 330 1.81 -9.38 -11.51
C LYS A 330 3.06 -9.01 -12.28
N GLN A 331 3.13 -9.42 -13.53
CA GLN A 331 4.09 -8.93 -14.52
C GLN A 331 3.34 -8.20 -15.63
N GLU A 332 3.94 -7.14 -16.18
CA GLU A 332 3.36 -6.34 -17.27
C GLU A 332 3.17 -7.15 -18.56
N VAL A 333 4.11 -8.06 -18.85
CA VAL A 333 4.15 -8.86 -20.07
C VAL A 333 3.95 -10.32 -19.72
N ASP A 334 3.02 -10.99 -20.39
CA ASP A 334 2.67 -12.39 -20.10
C ASP A 334 3.85 -13.36 -20.36
N PRO A 335 4.01 -14.41 -19.53
CA PRO A 335 5.01 -15.45 -19.74
C PRO A 335 4.95 -16.06 -21.14
N GLY A 336 6.12 -16.29 -21.74
CA GLY A 336 6.26 -16.86 -23.08
C GLY A 336 6.15 -15.85 -24.23
N THR A 337 5.69 -14.63 -23.98
CA THR A 337 5.70 -13.53 -24.95
C THR A 337 7.12 -13.22 -25.38
N GLU A 338 7.32 -12.95 -26.66
CA GLU A 338 8.62 -12.55 -27.21
C GLU A 338 8.76 -11.04 -27.22
N ILE A 339 9.79 -10.53 -26.55
CA ILE A 339 10.11 -9.10 -26.51
C ILE A 339 11.59 -8.87 -26.77
N TYR A 340 11.96 -7.63 -27.08
CA TYR A 340 13.34 -7.27 -27.36
C TYR A 340 14.24 -7.50 -26.15
N LYS A 341 15.39 -8.12 -26.38
CA LYS A 341 16.46 -8.25 -25.37
C LYS A 341 16.83 -6.86 -24.83
N GLY A 342 17.02 -6.77 -23.52
CA GLY A 342 17.31 -5.54 -22.79
C GLY A 342 16.06 -4.77 -22.34
N SER A 343 14.87 -5.13 -22.83
CA SER A 343 13.62 -4.50 -22.42
C SER A 343 13.43 -4.55 -20.91
N VAL A 344 12.80 -3.51 -20.38
CA VAL A 344 12.41 -3.43 -18.97
C VAL A 344 11.01 -3.96 -18.86
N ILE A 345 10.80 -4.93 -17.96
CA ILE A 345 9.47 -5.41 -17.60
C ILE A 345 9.11 -4.82 -16.25
N GLU A 346 7.97 -4.15 -16.19
CA GLU A 346 7.39 -3.74 -14.92
C GLU A 346 6.80 -4.95 -14.19
N VAL A 347 7.21 -5.12 -12.93
CA VAL A 347 6.81 -6.25 -12.10
C VAL A 347 6.32 -5.71 -10.76
N GLU A 348 5.08 -6.07 -10.41
CA GLU A 348 4.42 -5.70 -9.17
C GLU A 348 4.70 -6.76 -8.10
N PHE A 349 5.27 -6.32 -6.99
CA PHE A 349 5.59 -7.12 -5.82
C PHE A 349 4.68 -6.73 -4.67
N LYS A 350 4.17 -7.74 -3.95
CA LYS A 350 3.41 -7.56 -2.71
C LYS A 350 3.86 -8.55 -1.66
N TYR A 351 3.70 -8.16 -0.42
CA TYR A 351 3.72 -9.11 0.69
C TYR A 351 2.42 -9.92 0.62
N LEU A 352 2.55 -11.18 0.22
CA LEU A 352 1.48 -12.16 0.37
C LEU A 352 1.40 -12.56 1.84
N ASP A 353 0.19 -12.64 2.36
CA ASP A 353 -0.02 -13.23 3.68
C ASP A 353 0.23 -14.75 3.54
N ASN A 354 1.35 -15.23 4.11
CA ASN A 354 1.51 -16.65 4.38
C ASN A 354 0.56 -17.00 5.53
N VAL A 355 -0.69 -17.26 5.19
CA VAL A 355 -1.62 -17.92 6.10
C VAL A 355 -1.19 -19.39 6.15
N GLU A 356 -0.23 -19.69 7.02
CA GLU A 356 -0.15 -21.02 7.66
C GLU A 356 -1.09 -21.05 8.86
#